data_AF-A0A444V5L1-F1
#
_entry.id   AF-A0A444V5L1-F1
#
_cell.length_a   1.000
_cell.length_b   1.000
_cell.length_c   1.000
_cell.angle_alpha   90.00
_cell.angle_beta   90.00
_cell.angle_gamma   90.00
#
_symmetry.space_group_name_H-M   'P 1'
#
loop_
_entity.id
_entity.type
_entity.pdbx_description
1 polymer ?
#
loop_
_entity_poly.entity_id
_entity_poly.type
_entity_poly.pdbx_seq_one_letter_code
_entity_poly.pdbx_strand_id
1 'polypeptide(L)'
;MAAPNPEGWPQRVAAFSCSPSHFLSSTTPEDFLSDLLQDLKDDKVSESTKVLGRVAKEEQASQRSTVRFLLNLLINSSLCGLGDWRIGNAVLSVCRNLLQHPNLDQVFIELADLLQFMMHSFEDVDIQDHARFYYTLLTNLSKEKLSGVLNMGTGESQAKIRSLSSIMAESEELSSCLTVHRTRQPVLKLVKLSEDGISKPDHSSSGPEDSTPDVDLLKVYQNQFLNPEFASVVILKYHLTFAGEVDALYHKLFCICLHFEQTDSNYERVSDVSVPCLIYDRKPCVVSLTLKPWRPYPTVLHASAIFTTEDGLSWHTQLDPILIGFPDLFLPLPVPVHWSQGSREQLFHQLWKSLCPEESSQSATSLFCFEVGERSLREVIESSFHKYLVSKQLNTESYKVLLFLPPQFYVLLKIKNSEDAASVSIITDNWKLLPFINSYIKCITDYSADRTQ
;
A
#
# COMPACT_ATOMS: atom_id res chain seq x y z
N MET A 1 53.53 -37.73 19.24
CA MET A 1 52.49 -37.30 18.27
C MET A 1 51.32 -38.26 18.42
N ALA A 2 50.34 -37.90 19.23
CA ALA A 2 49.11 -38.66 19.41
C ALA A 2 48.00 -37.88 18.71
N ALA A 3 47.28 -38.52 17.79
CA ALA A 3 46.09 -37.97 17.16
C ALA A 3 45.01 -37.68 18.23
N PRO A 4 44.23 -36.60 18.13
CA PRO A 4 43.11 -36.40 19.03
C PRO A 4 41.97 -37.37 18.70
N ASN A 5 41.44 -37.95 19.77
CA ASN A 5 40.50 -39.06 19.79
C ASN A 5 39.07 -38.58 19.44
N PRO A 6 38.36 -39.13 18.44
CA PRO A 6 37.00 -38.73 18.04
C PRO A 6 35.89 -39.03 19.08
N GLU A 7 36.23 -39.64 20.22
CA GLU A 7 35.26 -40.07 21.25
C GLU A 7 34.76 -38.93 22.17
N GLY A 8 35.38 -37.74 22.14
CA GLY A 8 35.00 -36.60 23.00
C GLY A 8 33.99 -35.62 22.39
N TRP A 9 33.65 -35.76 21.11
CA TRP A 9 32.79 -34.80 20.39
C TRP A 9 31.36 -34.71 20.94
N PRO A 10 30.63 -35.82 21.16
CA PRO A 10 29.27 -35.78 21.72
C PRO A 10 29.27 -35.19 23.14
N GLN A 11 30.35 -35.41 23.88
CA GLN A 11 30.52 -34.91 25.26
C GLN A 11 30.76 -33.40 25.28
N ARG A 12 31.55 -32.86 24.34
CA ARG A 12 31.76 -31.41 24.19
C ARG A 12 30.48 -30.68 23.78
N VAL A 13 29.72 -31.24 22.83
CA VAL A 13 28.41 -30.70 22.45
C VAL A 13 27.46 -30.74 23.65
N ALA A 14 27.32 -31.88 24.33
CA ALA A 14 26.47 -32.00 25.51
C ALA A 14 26.89 -31.06 26.67
N ALA A 15 28.19 -30.86 26.88
CA ALA A 15 28.70 -29.93 27.88
C ALA A 15 28.36 -28.48 27.54
N PHE A 16 28.44 -28.08 26.26
CA PHE A 16 27.96 -26.78 25.81
C PHE A 16 26.45 -26.64 26.02
N SER A 17 25.65 -27.62 25.61
CA SER A 17 24.19 -27.58 25.71
C SER A 17 23.71 -27.47 27.17
N CYS A 18 24.40 -28.13 28.10
CA CYS A 18 24.11 -28.08 29.54
C CYS A 18 24.43 -26.72 30.18
N SER A 19 25.50 -26.05 29.74
CA SER A 19 25.85 -24.72 30.24
C SER A 19 26.73 -23.95 29.24
N PRO A 20 26.14 -23.18 28.32
CA PRO A 20 26.87 -22.42 27.31
C PRO A 20 27.87 -21.42 27.92
N SER A 21 27.47 -20.72 28.98
CA SER A 21 28.31 -19.74 29.67
C SER A 21 29.48 -20.40 30.42
N HIS A 22 29.26 -21.55 31.04
CA HIS A 22 30.33 -22.29 31.73
C HIS A 22 31.32 -22.90 30.73
N PHE A 23 30.82 -23.51 29.65
CA PHE A 23 31.66 -24.06 28.58
C PHE A 23 32.52 -22.96 27.95
N LEU A 24 31.92 -21.83 27.58
CA LEU A 24 32.65 -20.69 27.00
C LEU A 24 33.54 -19.97 28.03
N SER A 25 33.28 -20.08 29.34
CA SER A 25 34.19 -19.57 30.37
C SER A 25 35.40 -20.47 30.61
N SER A 26 35.28 -21.76 30.27
CA SER A 26 36.37 -22.74 30.38
C SER A 26 37.32 -22.71 29.17
N THR A 27 36.97 -21.95 28.13
CA THR A 27 37.78 -21.76 26.92
C THR A 27 38.01 -20.26 26.73
N THR A 28 39.24 -19.76 26.91
CA THR A 28 39.48 -18.33 26.66
C THR A 28 39.46 -18.03 25.15
N PRO A 29 39.14 -16.79 24.72
CA PRO A 29 39.24 -16.41 23.31
C PRO A 29 40.63 -16.68 22.72
N GLU A 30 41.68 -16.60 23.53
CA GLU A 30 43.08 -16.86 23.14
C GLU A 30 43.37 -18.36 22.95
N ASP A 31 42.86 -19.21 23.85
CA ASP A 31 42.96 -20.68 23.70
C ASP A 31 42.15 -21.16 22.49
N PHE A 32 40.94 -20.63 22.30
CA PHE A 32 40.11 -20.93 21.15
C PHE A 32 40.73 -20.45 19.84
N LEU A 33 41.33 -19.25 19.84
CA LEU A 33 42.07 -18.72 18.69
C LEU A 33 43.28 -19.60 18.35
N SER A 34 43.99 -20.09 19.38
CA SER A 34 45.15 -20.97 19.20
C SER A 34 44.74 -22.32 18.60
N ASP A 35 43.66 -22.93 19.11
CA ASP A 35 43.08 -24.16 18.57
C ASP A 35 42.57 -23.95 17.13
N LEU A 36 41.89 -22.82 16.87
CA LEU A 36 41.38 -22.44 15.55
C LEU A 36 42.51 -22.26 14.53
N LEU A 37 43.57 -21.53 14.90
CA LEU A 37 44.74 -21.30 14.05
C LEU A 37 45.55 -22.58 13.81
N GLN A 38 45.56 -23.51 14.77
CA GLN A 38 46.19 -24.82 14.61
C GLN A 38 45.37 -25.71 13.66
N ASP A 39 44.05 -25.76 13.80
CA ASP A 39 43.16 -26.51 12.91
C ASP A 39 43.21 -26.00 11.46
N LEU A 40 43.33 -24.69 11.26
CA LEU A 40 43.44 -24.07 9.94
C LEU A 40 44.74 -24.44 9.21
N LYS A 41 45.83 -24.69 9.93
CA LYS A 41 47.10 -25.18 9.37
C LYS A 41 47.01 -26.65 8.94
N ASP A 42 46.16 -27.42 9.60
CA ASP A 42 45.97 -28.87 9.36
C ASP A 42 44.89 -29.18 8.29
N ASP A 43 44.46 -28.16 7.53
CA ASP A 43 43.46 -28.24 6.43
C ASP A 43 42.08 -28.80 6.86
N LYS A 44 41.83 -28.89 8.17
CA LYS A 44 40.55 -29.28 8.76
C LYS A 44 39.79 -28.02 9.16
N VAL A 45 38.61 -27.80 8.59
CA VAL A 45 37.68 -26.77 9.08
C VAL A 45 37.50 -26.99 10.59
N SER A 46 37.78 -25.95 11.37
CA SER A 46 38.01 -26.08 12.82
C SER A 46 36.88 -26.81 13.53
N GLU A 47 37.26 -27.81 14.30
CA GLU A 47 36.29 -28.62 15.04
C GLU A 47 35.49 -27.71 15.97
N SER A 48 36.12 -26.69 16.54
CA SER A 48 35.49 -25.71 17.41
C SER A 48 34.40 -24.86 16.73
N THR A 49 34.56 -24.43 15.46
CA THR A 49 33.47 -23.73 14.75
C THR A 49 32.34 -24.67 14.34
N LYS A 50 32.64 -25.94 14.05
CA LYS A 50 31.62 -26.98 13.87
C LYS A 50 30.82 -27.22 15.15
N VAL A 51 31.42 -27.09 16.35
CA VAL A 51 30.70 -27.19 17.63
C VAL A 51 29.70 -26.05 17.69
N LEU A 52 30.17 -24.81 17.53
CA LEU A 52 29.32 -23.62 17.60
C LEU A 52 28.23 -23.64 16.53
N GLY A 53 28.54 -24.12 15.32
CA GLY A 53 27.55 -24.29 14.25
C GLY A 53 26.52 -25.37 14.55
N ARG A 54 26.90 -26.49 15.17
CA ARG A 54 25.98 -27.56 15.57
C ARG A 54 25.09 -27.15 16.73
N VAL A 55 25.65 -26.43 17.69
CA VAL A 55 25.00 -25.84 18.86
C VAL A 55 24.03 -24.73 18.46
N ALA A 56 24.38 -23.92 17.46
CA ALA A 56 23.48 -22.90 16.92
C ALA A 56 22.20 -23.49 16.31
N LYS A 57 22.14 -24.81 16.11
CA LYS A 57 20.94 -25.55 15.69
C LYS A 57 20.15 -26.16 16.87
N GLU A 58 20.61 -26.02 18.12
CA GLU A 58 19.93 -26.58 19.29
C GLU A 58 19.02 -25.56 19.99
N GLU A 59 17.73 -25.90 20.07
CA GLU A 59 16.67 -24.98 20.53
C GLU A 59 16.75 -24.62 22.03
N GLN A 60 17.32 -25.50 22.85
CA GLN A 60 17.34 -25.39 24.31
C GLN A 60 18.55 -24.59 24.84
N ALA A 61 19.55 -24.31 24.01
CA ALA A 61 20.76 -23.60 24.40
C ALA A 61 20.62 -22.09 24.19
N SER A 62 21.10 -21.28 25.16
CA SER A 62 21.16 -19.83 24.99
C SER A 62 22.26 -19.44 24.00
N GLN A 63 21.86 -18.85 22.87
CA GLN A 63 22.76 -18.50 21.78
C GLN A 63 23.46 -17.14 21.96
N ARG A 64 23.06 -16.35 22.96
CA ARG A 64 23.65 -15.02 23.23
C ARG A 64 25.14 -15.10 23.58
N SER A 65 25.52 -16.12 24.33
CA SER A 65 26.92 -16.36 24.70
C SER A 65 27.77 -16.74 23.49
N THR A 66 27.21 -17.53 22.56
CA THR A 66 27.85 -17.90 21.29
C THR A 66 28.19 -16.66 20.46
N VAL A 67 27.22 -15.75 20.28
CA VAL A 67 27.42 -14.56 19.45
C VAL A 67 28.39 -13.56 20.09
N ARG A 68 28.27 -13.30 21.40
CA ARG A 68 29.23 -12.46 22.11
C ARG A 68 30.64 -13.02 22.06
N PHE A 69 30.79 -14.33 22.18
CA PHE A 69 32.08 -14.99 22.09
C PHE A 69 32.70 -14.79 20.70
N LEU A 70 31.94 -15.02 19.63
CA LEU A 70 32.39 -14.80 18.25
C LEU A 70 32.74 -13.33 17.99
N LEU A 71 31.91 -12.40 18.48
CA LEU A 71 32.18 -10.96 18.35
C LEU A 71 33.47 -10.56 19.08
N ASN A 72 33.65 -11.01 20.32
CA ASN A 72 34.87 -10.75 21.09
C ASN A 72 36.11 -11.37 20.45
N LEU A 73 35.98 -12.57 19.86
CA LEU A 73 37.07 -13.20 19.12
C LEU A 73 37.49 -12.32 17.93
N LEU A 74 36.54 -11.86 17.13
CA LEU A 74 36.83 -11.04 15.94
C LEU A 74 37.37 -9.64 16.30
N ILE A 75 36.89 -9.02 17.39
CA ILE A 75 37.38 -7.71 17.85
C ILE A 75 38.81 -7.80 18.36
N ASN A 76 39.14 -8.83 19.14
CA ASN A 76 40.43 -8.93 19.84
C ASN A 76 41.49 -9.72 19.04
N SER A 77 41.22 -10.11 17.80
CA SER A 77 42.14 -10.85 16.95
C SER A 77 42.41 -10.14 15.63
N SER A 78 43.51 -10.49 14.97
CA SER A 78 43.85 -9.99 13.63
C SER A 78 43.17 -10.77 12.50
N LEU A 79 42.21 -11.65 12.80
CA LEU A 79 41.60 -12.56 11.82
C LEU A 79 40.89 -11.81 10.68
N CYS A 80 40.24 -10.70 10.99
CA CYS A 80 39.56 -9.86 10.00
C CYS A 80 40.55 -9.20 9.03
N GLY A 81 41.71 -8.74 9.55
CA GLY A 81 42.78 -8.11 8.78
C GLY A 81 43.71 -9.08 8.06
N LEU A 82 43.67 -10.37 8.38
CA LEU A 82 44.42 -11.40 7.66
C LEU A 82 43.66 -11.92 6.42
N GLY A 83 42.39 -11.55 6.25
CA GLY A 83 41.57 -11.95 5.12
C GLY A 83 41.32 -13.46 5.03
N ASP A 84 41.30 -14.18 6.17
CA ASP A 84 41.11 -15.63 6.15
C ASP A 84 39.66 -16.00 5.81
N TRP A 85 39.46 -16.28 4.51
CA TRP A 85 38.22 -16.75 3.90
C TRP A 85 37.54 -17.89 4.69
N ARG A 86 38.32 -18.84 5.20
CA ARG A 86 37.77 -20.05 5.83
C ARG A 86 37.13 -19.72 7.17
N ILE A 87 37.75 -18.84 7.94
CA ILE A 87 37.22 -18.35 9.21
C ILE A 87 35.97 -17.53 8.96
N GLY A 88 36.02 -16.60 8.00
CA GLY A 88 34.87 -15.78 7.62
C GLY A 88 33.65 -16.65 7.30
N ASN A 89 33.82 -17.67 6.47
CA ASN A 89 32.76 -18.63 6.13
C ASN A 89 32.29 -19.46 7.32
N ALA A 90 33.21 -19.87 8.21
CA ALA A 90 32.85 -20.61 9.41
C ALA A 90 31.94 -19.76 10.32
N VAL A 91 32.30 -18.49 10.56
CA VAL A 91 31.48 -17.57 11.36
C VAL A 91 30.14 -17.29 10.66
N LEU A 92 30.14 -17.01 9.35
CA LEU A 92 28.91 -16.82 8.57
C LEU A 92 27.98 -18.04 8.63
N SER A 93 28.52 -19.26 8.64
CA SER A 93 27.73 -20.48 8.78
C SER A 93 27.02 -20.57 10.14
N VAL A 94 27.67 -20.11 11.21
CA VAL A 94 27.06 -20.00 12.55
C VAL A 94 25.96 -18.94 12.52
N CYS A 95 26.24 -17.75 11.97
CA CYS A 95 25.26 -16.69 11.81
C CYS A 95 24.02 -17.17 11.05
N ARG A 96 24.19 -17.92 9.95
CA ARG A 96 23.08 -18.51 9.17
C ARG A 96 22.20 -19.45 10.02
N ASN A 97 22.80 -20.33 10.82
CA ASN A 97 22.03 -21.22 11.70
C ASN A 97 21.26 -20.42 12.77
N LEU A 98 21.86 -19.33 13.28
CA LEU A 98 21.21 -18.44 14.24
C LEU A 98 20.06 -17.64 13.63
N LEU A 99 20.20 -17.21 12.37
CA LEU A 99 19.10 -16.58 11.62
C LEU A 99 17.88 -17.51 11.54
N GLN A 100 18.08 -18.82 11.40
CA GLN A 100 17.01 -19.82 11.35
C GLN A 100 16.49 -20.25 12.73
N HIS A 101 17.07 -19.75 13.82
CA HIS A 101 16.81 -20.27 15.16
C HIS A 101 15.46 -19.79 15.72
N PRO A 102 14.68 -20.64 16.44
CA PRO A 102 13.40 -20.25 17.02
C PRO A 102 13.50 -19.10 18.02
N ASN A 103 14.66 -18.92 18.67
CA ASN A 103 14.92 -17.84 19.64
C ASN A 103 15.71 -16.66 19.06
N LEU A 104 15.63 -16.40 17.74
CA LEU A 104 16.31 -15.27 17.09
C LEU A 104 16.09 -13.93 17.79
N ASP A 105 14.89 -13.68 18.30
CA ASP A 105 14.51 -12.42 18.97
C ASP A 105 15.40 -12.08 20.17
N GLN A 106 15.93 -13.11 20.86
CA GLN A 106 16.79 -12.93 22.05
C GLN A 106 18.23 -12.56 21.70
N VAL A 107 18.62 -12.72 20.42
CA VAL A 107 20.00 -12.56 19.93
C VAL A 107 20.06 -11.58 18.76
N PHE A 108 18.92 -10.96 18.41
CA PHE A 108 18.80 -10.07 17.27
C PHE A 108 19.88 -8.98 17.27
N ILE A 109 20.02 -8.28 18.40
CA ILE A 109 20.95 -7.15 18.54
C ILE A 109 22.39 -7.65 18.44
N GLU A 110 22.75 -8.68 19.22
CA GLU A 110 24.11 -9.21 19.22
C GLU A 110 24.51 -9.80 17.85
N LEU A 111 23.57 -10.45 17.15
CA LEU A 111 23.81 -11.00 15.83
C LEU A 111 23.95 -9.90 14.78
N ALA A 112 23.14 -8.84 14.89
CA ALA A 112 23.27 -7.65 14.05
C ALA A 112 24.63 -6.97 14.25
N ASP A 113 25.09 -6.81 15.49
CA ASP A 113 26.41 -6.25 15.83
C ASP A 113 27.54 -7.10 15.23
N LEU A 114 27.45 -8.44 15.34
CA LEU A 114 28.41 -9.37 14.76
C LEU A 114 28.48 -9.25 13.23
N LEU A 115 27.34 -9.30 12.56
CA LEU A 115 27.27 -9.19 11.09
C LEU A 115 27.73 -7.81 10.61
N GLN A 116 27.37 -6.74 11.32
CA GLN A 116 27.83 -5.40 11.00
C GLN A 116 29.34 -5.26 11.18
N PHE A 117 29.92 -5.83 12.25
CA PHE A 117 31.37 -5.85 12.44
C PHE A 117 32.07 -6.60 11.31
N MET A 118 31.54 -7.77 10.92
CA MET A 118 32.11 -8.55 9.81
C MET A 118 32.09 -7.77 8.48
N MET A 119 30.99 -7.09 8.18
CA MET A 119 30.84 -6.29 6.95
C MET A 119 31.85 -5.13 6.84
N HIS A 120 32.31 -4.56 7.96
CA HIS A 120 33.24 -3.41 7.93
C HIS A 120 34.69 -3.77 8.19
N SER A 121 34.95 -4.88 8.91
CA SER A 121 36.28 -5.17 9.45
C SER A 121 37.05 -6.24 8.70
N PHE A 122 36.38 -7.15 7.97
CA PHE A 122 37.08 -8.18 7.18
C PHE A 122 37.70 -7.58 5.92
N GLU A 123 38.91 -8.00 5.51
CA GLU A 123 39.49 -7.55 4.23
C GLU A 123 38.87 -8.24 3.00
N ASP A 124 38.35 -9.45 3.17
CA ASP A 124 37.77 -10.22 2.08
C ASP A 124 36.39 -9.68 1.68
N VAL A 125 36.26 -9.26 0.42
CA VAL A 125 35.05 -8.60 -0.12
C VAL A 125 33.85 -9.54 -0.12
N ASP A 126 34.03 -10.82 -0.42
CA ASP A 126 32.90 -11.75 -0.45
C ASP A 126 32.38 -11.99 0.96
N ILE A 127 33.25 -12.10 1.97
CA ILE A 127 32.83 -12.18 3.38
C ILE A 127 32.07 -10.93 3.81
N GLN A 128 32.53 -9.73 3.42
CA GLN A 128 31.84 -8.47 3.69
C GLN A 128 30.43 -8.46 3.09
N ASP A 129 30.30 -8.85 1.82
CA ASP A 129 29.04 -8.86 1.09
C ASP A 129 28.06 -9.90 1.65
N HIS A 130 28.54 -11.08 2.05
CA HIS A 130 27.71 -12.09 2.71
C HIS A 130 27.22 -11.62 4.08
N ALA A 131 28.10 -10.98 4.86
CA ALA A 131 27.70 -10.39 6.14
C ALA A 131 26.66 -9.28 5.96
N ARG A 132 26.84 -8.43 4.94
CA ARG A 132 25.87 -7.40 4.55
C ARG A 132 24.52 -8.00 4.13
N PHE A 133 24.55 -9.07 3.35
CA PHE A 133 23.36 -9.78 2.91
C PHE A 133 22.59 -10.33 4.10
N TYR A 134 23.24 -11.09 4.99
CA TYR A 134 22.62 -11.63 6.21
C TYR A 134 22.11 -10.53 7.15
N TYR A 135 22.83 -9.42 7.29
CA TYR A 135 22.37 -8.26 8.05
C TYR A 135 21.09 -7.66 7.45
N THR A 136 21.04 -7.56 6.12
CA THR A 136 19.87 -7.04 5.41
C THR A 136 18.67 -7.97 5.58
N LEU A 137 18.86 -9.30 5.51
CA LEU A 137 17.79 -10.27 5.79
C LEU A 137 17.27 -10.15 7.22
N LEU A 138 18.18 -10.10 8.20
CA LEU A 138 17.84 -9.98 9.62
C LEU A 138 17.00 -8.72 9.90
N THR A 139 17.34 -7.59 9.30
CA THR A 139 16.74 -6.29 9.60
C THR A 139 15.48 -5.98 8.79
N ASN A 140 15.28 -6.60 7.62
CA ASN A 140 14.18 -6.24 6.70
C ASN A 140 13.15 -7.35 6.47
N LEU A 141 13.42 -8.60 6.86
CA LEU A 141 12.47 -9.69 6.66
C LEU A 141 11.80 -10.11 7.97
N SER A 142 10.54 -10.56 7.87
CA SER A 142 9.90 -11.25 8.98
C SER A 142 10.57 -12.61 9.22
N LYS A 143 10.43 -13.15 10.42
CA LYS A 143 10.98 -14.46 10.80
C LYS A 143 10.46 -15.58 9.87
N GLU A 144 9.19 -15.53 9.51
CA GLU A 144 8.55 -16.51 8.63
C GLU A 144 9.21 -16.46 7.24
N LYS A 145 9.32 -15.25 6.66
CA LYS A 145 9.92 -15.06 5.34
C LYS A 145 11.41 -15.40 5.34
N LEU A 146 12.12 -15.04 6.39
CA LEU A 146 13.53 -15.36 6.59
C LEU A 146 13.73 -16.88 6.69
N SER A 147 12.88 -17.60 7.42
CA SER A 147 12.93 -19.06 7.51
C SER A 147 12.66 -19.72 6.16
N GLY A 148 11.67 -19.22 5.39
CA GLY A 148 11.38 -19.69 4.03
C GLY A 148 12.57 -19.48 3.09
N VAL A 149 13.16 -18.29 3.09
CA VAL A 149 14.33 -17.93 2.27
C VAL A 149 15.54 -18.82 2.58
N LEU A 150 15.80 -19.15 3.86
CA LEU A 150 16.99 -19.90 4.27
C LEU A 150 16.81 -21.45 4.26
N ASN A 151 15.57 -21.97 4.33
CA ASN A 151 15.29 -23.41 4.44
C ASN A 151 15.21 -24.17 3.11
N MET A 152 15.00 -23.49 1.98
CA MET A 152 14.63 -24.14 0.71
C MET A 152 15.73 -25.00 0.06
N GLY A 153 16.99 -24.89 0.50
CA GLY A 153 18.11 -25.70 -0.02
C GLY A 153 18.17 -27.18 0.42
N THR A 154 17.10 -27.73 1.02
CA THR A 154 17.06 -29.15 1.47
C THR A 154 16.00 -30.02 0.75
N GLY A 155 15.29 -29.49 -0.25
CA GLY A 155 14.30 -30.24 -1.02
C GLY A 155 14.93 -31.15 -2.09
N GLU A 156 14.80 -32.47 -1.94
CA GLU A 156 15.24 -33.52 -2.88
C GLU A 156 14.55 -33.52 -4.26
N SER A 157 13.89 -32.45 -4.69
CA SER A 157 13.12 -32.46 -5.93
C SER A 157 13.09 -31.13 -6.63
N GLN A 158 14.19 -30.76 -7.28
CA GLN A 158 14.16 -30.12 -8.61
C GLN A 158 15.52 -30.29 -9.29
N ALA A 159 15.47 -30.74 -10.54
CA ALA A 159 16.66 -31.07 -11.32
C ALA A 159 17.57 -29.84 -11.43
N LYS A 160 18.83 -30.03 -11.02
CA LYS A 160 19.95 -29.08 -11.14
C LYS A 160 20.02 -28.46 -12.54
N ILE A 161 19.38 -27.31 -12.73
CA ILE A 161 19.77 -26.37 -13.77
C ILE A 161 20.96 -25.61 -13.16
N ARG A 162 22.16 -26.12 -13.41
CA ARG A 162 23.38 -25.39 -13.06
C ARG A 162 23.51 -24.21 -14.01
N SER A 163 23.01 -23.03 -13.62
CA SER A 163 23.46 -21.80 -14.25
C SER A 163 24.93 -21.60 -13.89
N LEU A 164 25.81 -21.72 -14.88
CA LEU A 164 27.28 -21.76 -14.75
C LEU A 164 27.92 -20.42 -14.32
N SER A 165 27.09 -19.45 -13.90
CA SER A 165 27.53 -18.12 -13.49
C SER A 165 27.42 -17.88 -11.98
N SER A 166 26.86 -18.80 -11.20
CA SER A 166 26.78 -18.64 -9.74
C SER A 166 27.93 -19.35 -9.04
N ILE A 167 28.78 -18.57 -8.37
CA ILE A 167 29.85 -19.06 -7.48
C ILE A 167 29.28 -19.75 -6.22
N MET A 168 27.94 -19.77 -6.07
CA MET A 168 27.22 -20.45 -4.99
C MET A 168 26.15 -21.38 -5.57
N ALA A 169 26.09 -22.63 -5.07
CA ALA A 169 25.06 -23.61 -5.45
C ALA A 169 23.64 -23.25 -4.97
N GLU A 170 23.51 -22.21 -4.13
CA GLU A 170 22.30 -21.85 -3.39
C GLU A 170 21.60 -20.58 -3.94
N SER A 171 22.16 -19.91 -4.95
CA SER A 171 21.72 -18.55 -5.33
C SER A 171 20.41 -18.50 -6.12
N GLU A 172 20.05 -19.53 -6.90
CA GLU A 172 18.84 -19.47 -7.75
C GLU A 172 17.55 -19.49 -6.92
N GLU A 173 17.48 -20.34 -5.89
CA GLU A 173 16.30 -20.46 -5.02
C GLU A 173 16.15 -19.25 -4.10
N LEU A 174 17.26 -18.76 -3.51
CA LEU A 174 17.30 -17.51 -2.74
C LEU A 174 16.85 -16.32 -3.60
N SER A 175 17.35 -16.24 -4.83
CA SER A 175 16.96 -15.19 -5.78
C SER A 175 15.47 -15.29 -6.09
N SER A 176 14.93 -16.50 -6.25
CA SER A 176 13.50 -16.69 -6.49
C SER A 176 12.66 -16.15 -5.32
N CYS A 177 12.98 -16.50 -4.07
CA CYS A 177 12.21 -16.06 -2.89
C CYS A 177 12.25 -14.55 -2.63
N LEU A 178 13.35 -13.90 -3.00
CA LEU A 178 13.53 -12.46 -2.84
C LEU A 178 13.02 -11.66 -4.05
N THR A 179 12.75 -12.34 -5.17
CA THR A 179 12.20 -11.72 -6.37
C THR A 179 10.70 -11.52 -6.23
N VAL A 180 10.21 -10.37 -6.69
CA VAL A 180 8.77 -10.17 -6.88
C VAL A 180 8.36 -10.86 -8.18
N HIS A 181 7.68 -12.00 -8.05
CA HIS A 181 7.18 -12.77 -9.17
C HIS A 181 6.02 -12.05 -9.87
N ARG A 182 5.93 -12.17 -11.19
CA ARG A 182 4.78 -11.63 -11.93
C ARG A 182 3.71 -12.71 -12.09
N THR A 183 2.46 -12.35 -11.81
CA THR A 183 1.32 -13.21 -12.11
C THR A 183 1.11 -13.31 -13.62
N ARG A 184 0.58 -14.44 -14.10
CA ARG A 184 0.27 -14.63 -15.53
C ARG A 184 -1.02 -13.92 -15.94
N GLN A 185 -1.95 -13.79 -15.01
CA GLN A 185 -3.24 -13.13 -15.18
C GLN A 185 -3.49 -12.21 -13.98
N PRO A 186 -4.39 -11.22 -14.12
CA PRO A 186 -4.84 -10.41 -13.00
C PRO A 186 -5.39 -11.32 -11.88
N VAL A 187 -4.88 -11.18 -10.66
CA VAL A 187 -5.38 -11.93 -9.48
C VAL A 187 -6.37 -11.10 -8.69
N LEU A 188 -6.21 -9.78 -8.72
CA LEU A 188 -7.00 -8.82 -7.95
C LEU A 188 -7.83 -7.93 -8.87
N LYS A 189 -8.97 -7.49 -8.36
CA LYS A 189 -9.86 -6.53 -9.02
C LYS A 189 -10.43 -5.54 -8.00
N LEU A 190 -10.53 -4.29 -8.44
CA LEU A 190 -11.23 -3.23 -7.71
C LEU A 190 -12.62 -3.04 -8.33
N VAL A 191 -13.67 -3.22 -7.53
CA VAL A 191 -15.06 -3.03 -7.93
C VAL A 191 -15.60 -1.81 -7.23
N LYS A 192 -16.01 -0.80 -8.00
CA LYS A 192 -16.48 0.47 -7.44
C LYS A 192 -17.75 0.27 -6.62
N LEU A 193 -17.79 0.93 -5.46
CA LEU A 193 -18.97 0.98 -4.61
C LEU A 193 -19.87 2.14 -5.01
N SER A 194 -21.09 1.83 -5.43
CA SER A 194 -22.14 2.84 -5.58
C SER A 194 -22.60 3.29 -4.19
N GLU A 195 -22.48 4.57 -3.89
CA GLU A 195 -22.96 5.16 -2.63
C GLU A 195 -24.48 5.37 -2.61
N ASP A 196 -25.26 4.32 -2.88
CA ASP A 196 -26.74 4.35 -2.79
C ASP A 196 -27.27 4.06 -1.37
N GLY A 197 -26.40 4.06 -0.35
CA GLY A 197 -26.73 3.55 0.98
C GLY A 197 -26.26 4.36 2.18
N ILE A 198 -25.88 5.64 2.03
CA ILE A 198 -25.60 6.50 3.19
C ILE A 198 -26.87 7.27 3.55
N SER A 199 -27.36 6.98 4.75
CA SER A 199 -28.46 7.57 5.48
C SER A 199 -28.73 9.04 5.14
N LYS A 200 -29.99 9.31 4.83
CA LYS A 200 -30.61 10.64 4.84
C LYS A 200 -30.05 11.45 6.02
N PRO A 201 -29.50 12.66 5.82
CA PRO A 201 -29.60 13.65 6.88
C PRO A 201 -31.11 13.93 7.02
N ASP A 202 -31.69 13.54 8.15
CA ASP A 202 -33.05 13.91 8.54
C ASP A 202 -33.12 15.43 8.61
N HIS A 203 -33.44 16.08 7.49
CA HIS A 203 -33.81 17.48 7.44
C HIS A 203 -35.30 17.61 7.70
N SER A 204 -35.72 17.27 8.92
CA SER A 204 -36.97 17.71 9.50
C SER A 204 -36.69 18.42 10.81
N SER A 205 -36.07 19.60 10.72
CA SER A 205 -36.14 20.58 11.79
C SER A 205 -36.54 21.93 11.18
N SER A 206 -37.84 22.18 11.24
CA SER A 206 -38.40 23.52 11.20
C SER A 206 -37.91 24.29 12.44
N GLY A 207 -36.75 24.93 12.31
CA GLY A 207 -36.23 25.93 13.25
C GLY A 207 -36.55 27.34 12.76
N PRO A 208 -36.64 28.33 13.67
CA PRO A 208 -37.27 29.62 13.41
C PRO A 208 -36.52 30.41 12.34
N GLU A 209 -37.30 31.21 11.59
CA GLU A 209 -36.81 32.22 10.66
C GLU A 209 -35.99 33.28 11.42
N ASP A 210 -34.71 32.99 11.67
CA ASP A 210 -33.77 34.02 12.08
C ASP A 210 -33.34 34.79 10.83
N SER A 211 -34.08 35.87 10.59
CA SER A 211 -33.64 36.98 9.74
C SER A 211 -32.36 37.57 10.33
N THR A 212 -31.21 37.01 9.95
CA THR A 212 -29.90 37.63 10.21
C THR A 212 -29.58 38.60 9.07
N PRO A 213 -29.14 39.83 9.38
CA PRO A 213 -29.04 40.93 8.42
C PRO A 213 -27.84 40.74 7.50
N ASP A 214 -28.03 40.91 6.20
CA ASP A 214 -27.07 41.32 5.16
C ASP A 214 -25.60 40.86 5.31
N VAL A 215 -25.37 39.64 5.83
CA VAL A 215 -24.04 39.03 5.83
C VAL A 215 -23.79 38.55 4.41
N ASP A 216 -22.68 38.99 3.83
CA ASP A 216 -22.20 38.52 2.53
C ASP A 216 -21.80 37.04 2.64
N LEU A 217 -22.79 36.14 2.55
CA LEU A 217 -22.64 34.69 2.67
C LEU A 217 -21.59 34.15 1.70
N LEU A 218 -21.48 34.74 0.51
CA LEU A 218 -20.45 34.40 -0.46
C LEU A 218 -19.04 34.61 0.09
N LYS A 219 -18.76 35.73 0.78
CA LYS A 219 -17.46 35.95 1.43
C LYS A 219 -17.18 34.97 2.55
N VAL A 220 -18.19 34.71 3.40
CA VAL A 220 -18.06 33.71 4.48
C VAL A 220 -17.72 32.34 3.91
N TYR A 221 -18.40 31.96 2.82
CA TYR A 221 -18.16 30.71 2.11
C TYR A 221 -16.75 30.65 1.50
N GLN A 222 -16.32 31.69 0.80
CA GLN A 222 -14.99 31.79 0.19
C GLN A 222 -13.86 31.74 1.21
N ASN A 223 -14.05 32.35 2.39
CA ASN A 223 -13.05 32.34 3.46
C ASN A 223 -12.72 30.92 3.97
N GLN A 224 -13.62 29.95 3.80
CA GLN A 224 -13.34 28.55 4.19
C GLN A 224 -12.21 27.94 3.37
N PHE A 225 -12.02 28.40 2.13
CA PHE A 225 -10.98 27.90 1.22
C PHE A 225 -9.60 28.50 1.47
N LEU A 226 -9.46 29.41 2.44
CA LEU A 226 -8.14 29.82 2.94
C LEU A 226 -7.41 28.65 3.62
N ASN A 227 -8.16 27.65 4.11
CA ASN A 227 -7.58 26.39 4.55
C ASN A 227 -7.34 25.48 3.32
N PRO A 228 -6.07 25.12 3.00
CA PRO A 228 -5.75 24.32 1.82
C PRO A 228 -6.32 22.90 1.85
N GLU A 229 -6.69 22.36 3.02
CA GLU A 229 -7.31 21.04 3.13
C GLU A 229 -8.82 21.07 2.88
N PHE A 230 -9.47 22.23 3.00
CA PHE A 230 -10.92 22.35 2.92
C PHE A 230 -11.44 21.99 1.53
N ALA A 231 -12.35 21.00 1.48
CA ALA A 231 -13.06 20.56 0.29
C ALA A 231 -12.14 20.30 -0.94
N SER A 232 -10.91 19.86 -0.68
CA SER A 232 -9.88 19.67 -1.70
C SER A 232 -9.78 18.24 -2.25
N VAL A 233 -10.50 17.30 -1.64
CA VAL A 233 -10.39 15.87 -1.93
C VAL A 233 -11.72 15.24 -2.36
N VAL A 234 -11.62 14.24 -3.22
CA VAL A 234 -12.70 13.33 -3.64
C VAL A 234 -12.33 11.93 -3.14
N ILE A 235 -13.22 11.30 -2.37
CA ILE A 235 -12.98 9.96 -1.82
C ILE A 235 -13.88 8.97 -2.57
N LEU A 236 -13.27 8.01 -3.25
CA LEU A 236 -13.96 6.95 -3.97
C LEU A 236 -13.75 5.62 -3.25
N LYS A 237 -14.82 4.87 -3.04
CA LYS A 237 -14.76 3.57 -2.35
C LYS A 237 -14.82 2.43 -3.35
N TYR A 238 -14.00 1.42 -3.13
CA TYR A 238 -13.95 0.22 -3.94
C TYR A 238 -13.93 -1.02 -3.04
N HIS A 239 -14.49 -2.12 -3.54
CA HIS A 239 -14.22 -3.44 -3.02
C HIS A 239 -12.97 -4.01 -3.68
N LEU A 240 -11.99 -4.42 -2.88
CA LEU A 240 -10.88 -5.25 -3.31
C LEU A 240 -11.31 -6.72 -3.27
N THR A 241 -11.25 -7.38 -4.42
CA THR A 241 -11.73 -8.75 -4.65
C THR A 241 -10.77 -9.54 -5.54
N PHE A 242 -10.98 -10.85 -5.63
CA PHE A 242 -10.29 -11.68 -6.60
C PHE A 242 -10.86 -11.49 -8.00
N ALA A 243 -9.99 -11.51 -9.00
CA ALA A 243 -10.35 -11.41 -10.41
C ALA A 243 -10.88 -12.78 -10.93
N GLY A 244 -12.08 -13.16 -10.47
CA GLY A 244 -12.71 -14.43 -10.83
C GLY A 244 -12.11 -15.62 -10.07
N GLU A 245 -12.15 -16.80 -10.69
CA GLU A 245 -11.53 -18.01 -10.15
C GLU A 245 -10.00 -17.93 -10.29
N VAL A 246 -9.31 -17.96 -9.16
CA VAL A 246 -7.84 -17.90 -9.09
C VAL A 246 -7.29 -19.22 -8.57
N ASP A 247 -6.02 -19.50 -8.87
CA ASP A 247 -5.33 -20.68 -8.37
C ASP A 247 -5.34 -20.74 -6.83
N ALA A 248 -5.34 -21.95 -6.27
CA ALA A 248 -5.35 -22.18 -4.82
C ALA A 248 -4.20 -21.49 -4.07
N LEU A 249 -3.06 -21.28 -4.76
CA LEU A 249 -1.93 -20.48 -4.29
C LEU A 249 -2.33 -19.08 -3.84
N TYR A 250 -3.30 -18.46 -4.53
CA TYR A 250 -3.72 -17.08 -4.30
C TYR A 250 -4.90 -16.96 -3.33
N HIS A 251 -5.41 -18.06 -2.76
CA HIS A 251 -6.60 -18.01 -1.89
C HIS A 251 -6.40 -17.19 -0.61
N LYS A 252 -5.15 -16.99 -0.17
CA LYS A 252 -4.79 -16.14 0.97
C LYS A 252 -3.65 -15.21 0.58
N LEU A 253 -3.97 -13.93 0.54
CA LEU A 253 -3.01 -12.88 0.23
C LEU A 253 -2.77 -12.02 1.47
N PHE A 254 -1.53 -11.61 1.68
CA PHE A 254 -1.08 -10.82 2.81
C PHE A 254 -0.29 -9.60 2.33
N CYS A 255 -0.28 -8.55 3.16
CA CYS A 255 0.52 -7.33 2.95
C CYS A 255 0.33 -6.76 1.53
N ILE A 256 -0.93 -6.66 1.10
CA ILE A 256 -1.26 -6.19 -0.24
C ILE A 256 -1.02 -4.68 -0.27
N CYS A 257 -0.14 -4.23 -1.15
CA CYS A 257 0.10 -2.83 -1.42
C CYS A 257 -0.42 -2.51 -2.82
N LEU A 258 -1.49 -1.70 -2.90
CA LEU A 258 -2.03 -1.20 -4.15
C LEU A 258 -1.29 0.08 -4.55
N HIS A 259 -0.72 0.07 -5.74
CA HIS A 259 -0.02 1.19 -6.34
C HIS A 259 -0.83 1.78 -7.49
N PHE A 260 -0.86 3.12 -7.58
CA PHE A 260 -1.63 3.84 -8.58
C PHE A 260 -0.77 4.82 -9.36
N GLU A 261 -0.85 4.74 -10.69
CA GLU A 261 -0.17 5.64 -11.61
C GLU A 261 -1.18 6.38 -12.47
N GLN A 262 -0.98 7.69 -12.63
CA GLN A 262 -1.84 8.56 -13.43
C GLN A 262 -1.23 8.77 -14.82
N THR A 263 -2.07 8.84 -15.84
CA THR A 263 -1.63 9.16 -17.21
C THR A 263 -1.48 10.66 -17.45
N ASP A 264 -2.07 11.50 -16.60
CA ASP A 264 -2.12 12.94 -16.75
C ASP A 264 -1.75 13.68 -15.45
N SER A 265 -1.68 15.01 -15.55
CA SER A 265 -1.32 15.89 -14.44
C SER A 265 -2.54 16.64 -13.86
N ASN A 266 -3.76 16.12 -14.01
CA ASN A 266 -4.97 16.78 -13.52
C ASN A 266 -5.13 16.62 -11.99
N TYR A 267 -4.44 15.66 -11.39
CA TYR A 267 -4.55 15.30 -9.97
C TYR A 267 -3.17 15.30 -9.29
N GLU A 268 -3.15 15.47 -7.98
CA GLU A 268 -2.00 15.14 -7.15
C GLU A 268 -1.77 13.61 -7.16
N ARG A 269 -0.51 13.18 -6.99
CA ARG A 269 -0.15 11.76 -6.99
C ARG A 269 -0.98 11.01 -5.95
N VAL A 270 -1.66 9.95 -6.37
CA VAL A 270 -2.44 9.10 -5.47
C VAL A 270 -1.48 8.28 -4.60
N SER A 271 -1.72 8.31 -3.29
CA SER A 271 -0.96 7.50 -2.33
C SER A 271 -1.29 6.02 -2.46
N ASP A 272 -0.31 5.18 -2.17
CA ASP A 272 -0.49 3.73 -2.10
C ASP A 272 -1.48 3.36 -0.99
N VAL A 273 -2.21 2.26 -1.22
CA VAL A 273 -3.19 1.74 -0.27
C VAL A 273 -2.76 0.35 0.20
N SER A 274 -2.51 0.22 1.49
CA SER A 274 -2.13 -1.03 2.12
C SER A 274 -3.35 -1.77 2.69
N VAL A 275 -3.53 -3.02 2.28
CA VAL A 275 -4.56 -3.93 2.78
C VAL A 275 -3.87 -5.12 3.47
N PRO A 276 -4.13 -5.36 4.77
CA PRO A 276 -3.40 -6.38 5.53
C PRO A 276 -3.55 -7.80 4.97
N CYS A 277 -4.76 -8.18 4.57
CA CYS A 277 -5.02 -9.48 3.98
C CYS A 277 -6.31 -9.51 3.14
N LEU A 278 -6.38 -10.48 2.25
CA LEU A 278 -7.57 -10.85 1.47
C LEU A 278 -7.65 -12.37 1.37
N ILE A 279 -8.84 -12.93 1.62
CA ILE A 279 -9.08 -14.39 1.64
C ILE A 279 -10.27 -14.70 0.73
N TYR A 280 -10.13 -15.69 -0.15
CA TYR A 280 -11.06 -16.00 -1.25
C TYR A 280 -12.53 -16.13 -0.81
N ASP A 281 -12.79 -16.89 0.25
CA ASP A 281 -14.16 -17.14 0.76
C ASP A 281 -14.64 -16.13 1.81
N ARG A 282 -13.98 -14.96 1.94
CA ARG A 282 -14.36 -13.92 2.89
C ARG A 282 -14.97 -12.70 2.20
N LYS A 283 -15.67 -11.89 3.00
CA LYS A 283 -16.24 -10.63 2.52
C LYS A 283 -15.14 -9.74 1.92
N PRO A 284 -15.40 -9.10 0.77
CA PRO A 284 -14.47 -8.16 0.16
C PRO A 284 -14.04 -7.05 1.12
N CYS A 285 -12.76 -6.67 1.05
CA CYS A 285 -12.27 -5.51 1.78
C CYS A 285 -12.74 -4.22 1.09
N VAL A 286 -13.11 -3.20 1.87
CA VAL A 286 -13.40 -1.87 1.34
C VAL A 286 -12.12 -1.04 1.38
N VAL A 287 -11.72 -0.50 0.24
CA VAL A 287 -10.59 0.42 0.10
C VAL A 287 -11.10 1.80 -0.30
N SER A 288 -10.50 2.84 0.28
CA SER A 288 -10.82 4.24 -0.01
C SER A 288 -9.69 4.86 -0.80
N LEU A 289 -10.00 5.33 -2.00
CA LEU A 289 -9.10 6.03 -2.89
C LEU A 289 -9.32 7.54 -2.74
N THR A 290 -8.33 8.23 -2.20
CA THR A 290 -8.40 9.70 -2.01
C THR A 290 -7.73 10.40 -3.19
N LEU A 291 -8.51 11.17 -3.94
CA LEU A 291 -8.06 11.95 -5.08
C LEU A 291 -8.04 13.43 -4.71
N LYS A 292 -6.99 14.15 -5.12
CA LYS A 292 -6.89 15.60 -4.96
C LYS A 292 -6.72 16.26 -6.33
N PRO A 293 -7.83 16.68 -6.98
CA PRO A 293 -7.76 17.29 -8.29
C PRO A 293 -7.18 18.71 -8.23
N TRP A 294 -6.29 19.02 -9.16
CA TRP A 294 -5.98 20.40 -9.57
C TRP A 294 -6.96 20.88 -10.63
N ARG A 295 -7.45 19.93 -11.45
CA ARG A 295 -8.42 20.13 -12.51
C ARG A 295 -9.46 19.00 -12.45
N PRO A 296 -10.76 19.29 -12.31
CA PRO A 296 -11.78 18.27 -12.15
C PRO A 296 -12.20 17.68 -13.50
N TYR A 297 -11.24 17.09 -14.21
CA TYR A 297 -11.47 16.39 -15.48
C TYR A 297 -11.43 14.88 -15.26
N PRO A 298 -12.20 14.10 -16.03
CA PRO A 298 -12.10 12.65 -16.01
C PRO A 298 -10.67 12.17 -16.27
N THR A 299 -10.27 11.07 -15.64
CA THR A 299 -8.92 10.50 -15.76
C THR A 299 -8.94 8.97 -15.68
N VAL A 300 -7.82 8.35 -16.00
CA VAL A 300 -7.58 6.91 -15.88
C VAL A 300 -6.41 6.67 -14.94
N LEU A 301 -6.63 5.81 -13.95
CA LEU A 301 -5.59 5.36 -13.02
C LEU A 301 -5.20 3.92 -13.37
N HIS A 302 -3.92 3.72 -13.66
CA HIS A 302 -3.34 2.39 -13.76
C HIS A 302 -3.08 1.86 -12.36
N ALA A 303 -3.64 0.71 -12.04
CA ALA A 303 -3.50 0.09 -10.73
C ALA A 303 -2.67 -1.19 -10.85
N SER A 304 -1.73 -1.35 -9.92
CA SER A 304 -0.99 -2.60 -9.73
C SER A 304 -0.98 -2.95 -8.25
N ALA A 305 -0.66 -4.19 -7.93
CA ALA A 305 -0.56 -4.62 -6.55
C ALA A 305 0.65 -5.52 -6.34
N ILE A 306 1.33 -5.32 -5.23
CA ILE A 306 2.32 -6.25 -4.69
C ILE A 306 1.72 -6.91 -3.45
N PHE A 307 1.82 -8.23 -3.34
CA PHE A 307 1.32 -8.98 -2.19
C PHE A 307 2.20 -10.18 -1.89
N THR A 308 1.98 -10.81 -0.74
CA THR A 308 2.69 -12.04 -0.34
C THR A 308 1.69 -13.18 -0.16
N THR A 309 2.05 -14.38 -0.59
CA THR A 309 1.24 -15.61 -0.45
C THR A 309 1.66 -16.43 0.77
N GLU A 310 0.89 -17.46 1.13
CA GLU A 310 1.14 -18.30 2.32
C GLU A 310 2.48 -19.05 2.28
N ASP A 311 3.05 -19.26 1.09
CA ASP A 311 4.40 -19.82 0.87
C ASP A 311 5.54 -18.79 1.10
N GLY A 312 5.22 -17.54 1.43
CA GLY A 312 6.18 -16.47 1.69
C GLY A 312 6.72 -15.77 0.45
N LEU A 313 6.29 -16.17 -0.75
CA LEU A 313 6.68 -15.54 -2.01
C LEU A 313 5.95 -14.22 -2.23
N SER A 314 6.65 -13.24 -2.80
CA SER A 314 6.06 -11.95 -3.17
C SER A 314 5.69 -11.92 -4.64
N TRP A 315 4.50 -11.41 -4.92
CA TRP A 315 3.91 -11.39 -6.24
C TRP A 315 3.50 -9.97 -6.62
N HIS A 316 3.54 -9.70 -7.92
CA HIS A 316 3.06 -8.49 -8.53
C HIS A 316 1.99 -8.85 -9.58
N THR A 317 0.82 -8.22 -9.47
CA THR A 317 -0.27 -8.32 -10.44
C THR A 317 -0.64 -6.94 -10.96
N GLN A 318 -0.97 -6.86 -12.24
CA GLN A 318 -1.66 -5.70 -12.81
C GLN A 318 -3.17 -5.86 -12.59
N LEU A 319 -3.88 -4.74 -12.39
CA LEU A 319 -5.32 -4.69 -12.26
C LEU A 319 -5.92 -3.97 -13.47
N ASP A 320 -7.23 -4.12 -13.66
CA ASP A 320 -7.96 -3.33 -14.66
C ASP A 320 -7.81 -1.82 -14.37
N PRO A 321 -7.61 -0.98 -15.41
CA PRO A 321 -7.54 0.47 -15.23
C PRO A 321 -8.81 1.02 -14.57
N ILE A 322 -8.63 1.92 -13.61
CA ILE A 322 -9.73 2.56 -12.89
C ILE A 322 -10.11 3.83 -13.65
N LEU A 323 -11.32 3.85 -14.19
CA LEU A 323 -11.88 5.01 -14.86
C LEU A 323 -12.52 5.94 -13.83
N ILE A 324 -11.98 7.15 -13.71
CA ILE A 324 -12.57 8.21 -12.90
C ILE A 324 -13.45 9.05 -13.82
N GLY A 325 -14.75 8.84 -13.73
CA GLY A 325 -15.75 9.55 -14.53
C GLY A 325 -15.97 10.97 -14.02
N PHE A 326 -16.56 11.83 -14.87
CA PHE A 326 -16.94 13.18 -14.44
C PHE A 326 -17.91 13.20 -13.24
N PRO A 327 -18.93 12.32 -13.16
CA PRO A 327 -19.86 12.30 -12.03
C PRO A 327 -19.21 11.92 -10.70
N ASP A 328 -18.05 11.27 -10.74
CA ASP A 328 -17.33 10.82 -9.55
C ASP A 328 -16.71 11.99 -8.79
N LEU A 329 -16.58 13.13 -9.46
CA LEU A 329 -16.01 14.35 -8.92
C LEU A 329 -17.08 15.23 -8.25
N PHE A 330 -18.36 14.89 -8.39
CA PHE A 330 -19.47 15.69 -7.88
C PHE A 330 -19.55 15.57 -6.36
N LEU A 331 -19.32 16.68 -5.70
CA LEU A 331 -19.52 16.81 -4.26
C LEU A 331 -20.72 17.72 -3.96
N PRO A 332 -21.44 17.46 -2.86
CA PRO A 332 -22.43 18.40 -2.36
C PRO A 332 -21.74 19.71 -1.98
N LEU A 333 -22.50 20.80 -2.04
CA LEU A 333 -22.03 22.12 -1.63
C LEU A 333 -21.39 22.07 -0.22
N PRO A 334 -20.08 22.35 -0.08
CA PRO A 334 -19.40 22.26 1.21
C PRO A 334 -19.70 23.50 2.05
N VAL A 335 -20.85 23.49 2.73
CA VAL A 335 -21.28 24.59 3.62
C VAL A 335 -21.17 24.18 5.09
N PRO A 336 -21.00 25.15 6.00
CA PRO A 336 -21.07 24.90 7.43
C PRO A 336 -22.40 24.27 7.85
N VAL A 337 -22.37 23.37 8.83
CA VAL A 337 -23.54 22.58 9.29
C VAL A 337 -24.70 23.45 9.81
N HIS A 338 -24.41 24.67 10.27
CA HIS A 338 -25.41 25.59 10.82
C HIS A 338 -26.20 26.36 9.74
N TRP A 339 -25.88 26.20 8.46
CA TRP A 339 -26.55 26.93 7.38
C TRP A 339 -27.92 26.35 7.07
N SER A 340 -28.95 27.21 7.14
CA SER A 340 -30.32 26.83 6.76
C SER A 340 -30.45 26.62 5.25
N GLN A 341 -31.55 26.00 4.82
CA GLN A 341 -31.86 25.87 3.40
C GLN A 341 -31.98 27.24 2.70
N GLY A 342 -32.54 28.25 3.39
CA GLY A 342 -32.62 29.62 2.89
C GLY A 342 -31.24 30.23 2.65
N SER A 343 -30.28 30.01 3.56
CA SER A 343 -28.89 30.47 3.40
C SER A 343 -28.18 29.79 2.22
N ARG A 344 -28.40 28.48 2.02
CA ARG A 344 -27.86 27.73 0.87
C ARG A 344 -28.43 28.25 -0.45
N GLU A 345 -29.72 28.55 -0.48
CA GLU A 345 -30.37 29.14 -1.65
C GLU A 345 -29.88 30.57 -1.92
N GLN A 346 -29.70 31.39 -0.89
CA GLN A 346 -29.13 32.73 -1.04
C GLN A 346 -27.70 32.67 -1.60
N LEU A 347 -26.85 31.76 -1.09
CA LEU A 347 -25.50 31.55 -1.63
C LEU A 347 -25.55 31.12 -3.10
N PHE A 348 -26.46 30.22 -3.48
CA PHE A 348 -26.65 29.84 -4.88
C PHE A 348 -26.97 31.05 -5.76
N HIS A 349 -27.83 31.96 -5.31
CA HIS A 349 -28.13 33.18 -6.07
C HIS A 349 -26.92 34.13 -6.17
N GLN A 350 -26.16 34.28 -5.09
CA GLN A 350 -24.94 35.10 -5.07
C GLN A 350 -23.88 34.52 -6.04
N LEU A 351 -23.63 33.22 -5.99
CA LEU A 351 -22.73 32.51 -6.92
C LEU A 351 -23.22 32.61 -8.37
N TRP A 352 -24.51 32.41 -8.60
CA TRP A 352 -25.08 32.55 -9.95
C TRP A 352 -24.84 33.94 -10.52
N LYS A 353 -25.03 34.98 -9.70
CA LYS A 353 -24.83 36.38 -10.12
C LYS A 353 -23.34 36.69 -10.34
N SER A 354 -22.45 36.21 -9.47
CA SER A 354 -21.01 36.47 -9.58
C SER A 354 -20.36 35.73 -10.75
N LEU A 355 -20.90 34.59 -11.15
CA LEU A 355 -20.37 33.78 -12.26
C LEU A 355 -20.92 34.19 -13.62
N CYS A 356 -21.93 35.07 -13.68
CA CYS A 356 -22.43 35.60 -14.95
C CYS A 356 -21.26 36.23 -15.72
N PRO A 357 -20.97 35.76 -16.95
CA PRO A 357 -19.74 36.10 -17.63
C PRO A 357 -19.65 37.60 -17.91
N GLU A 358 -18.59 38.22 -17.39
CA GLU A 358 -18.02 39.46 -17.93
C GLU A 358 -17.03 39.10 -19.05
N GLU A 359 -16.76 40.02 -19.99
CA GLU A 359 -16.07 39.76 -21.28
C GLU A 359 -14.68 39.08 -21.21
N SER A 360 -14.10 38.89 -20.03
CA SER A 360 -12.74 38.33 -19.81
C SER A 360 -12.65 37.16 -18.84
N SER A 361 -13.77 36.59 -18.37
CA SER A 361 -13.77 35.50 -17.38
C SER A 361 -13.71 34.09 -18.01
N GLN A 362 -13.15 33.11 -17.29
CA GLN A 362 -13.23 31.68 -17.68
C GLN A 362 -14.64 31.10 -17.51
N SER A 363 -15.54 31.89 -16.92
CA SER A 363 -16.93 31.53 -16.71
C SER A 363 -17.68 31.42 -18.03
N ALA A 364 -18.64 30.50 -18.07
CA ALA A 364 -19.50 30.32 -19.23
C ALA A 364 -20.92 29.97 -18.83
N THR A 365 -21.86 30.42 -19.66
CA THR A 365 -23.26 30.06 -19.59
C THR A 365 -23.60 29.14 -20.76
N SER A 366 -24.46 28.16 -20.50
CA SER A 366 -24.97 27.23 -21.51
C SER A 366 -26.43 26.94 -21.24
N LEU A 367 -27.18 26.66 -22.29
CA LEU A 367 -28.57 26.22 -22.21
C LEU A 367 -28.66 24.84 -22.85
N PHE A 368 -29.13 23.86 -22.09
CA PHE A 368 -29.38 22.51 -22.58
C PHE A 368 -30.88 22.23 -22.50
N CYS A 369 -31.49 21.80 -23.59
CA CYS A 369 -32.91 21.46 -23.66
C CYS A 369 -33.06 20.00 -24.07
N PHE A 370 -34.01 19.30 -23.45
CA PHE A 370 -34.36 17.94 -23.83
C PHE A 370 -35.87 17.72 -23.70
N GLU A 371 -36.41 16.84 -24.52
CA GLU A 371 -37.81 16.43 -24.43
C GLU A 371 -37.99 15.58 -23.18
N VAL A 372 -39.00 15.91 -22.38
CA VAL A 372 -39.35 15.10 -21.22
C VAL A 372 -40.08 13.88 -21.75
N GLY A 373 -39.37 12.75 -21.88
CA GLY A 373 -39.96 11.47 -22.28
C GLY A 373 -40.91 10.90 -21.22
N GLU A 374 -41.14 9.57 -21.23
CA GLU A 374 -42.06 8.91 -20.28
C GLU A 374 -41.69 9.10 -18.79
N ARG A 375 -40.42 9.37 -18.47
CA ARG A 375 -39.99 9.65 -17.09
C ARG A 375 -40.26 11.10 -16.73
N SER A 376 -40.85 11.32 -15.56
CA SER A 376 -41.03 12.66 -15.04
C SER A 376 -39.67 13.33 -14.76
N LEU A 377 -39.55 14.64 -15.01
CA LEU A 377 -38.37 15.42 -14.66
C LEU A 377 -37.94 15.18 -13.20
N ARG A 378 -38.92 14.99 -12.31
CA ARG A 378 -38.72 14.67 -10.90
C ARG A 378 -37.90 13.39 -10.70
N GLU A 379 -38.19 12.32 -11.43
CA GLU A 379 -37.46 11.05 -11.30
C GLU A 379 -35.99 11.22 -11.65
N VAL A 380 -35.67 11.96 -12.72
CA VAL A 380 -34.29 12.24 -13.14
C VAL A 380 -33.54 13.03 -12.06
N ILE A 381 -34.20 14.02 -11.45
CA ILE A 381 -33.61 14.79 -10.35
C ILE A 381 -33.36 13.92 -9.12
N GLU A 382 -34.34 13.10 -8.72
CA GLU A 382 -34.19 12.22 -7.56
C GLU A 382 -33.11 11.14 -7.79
N SER A 383 -32.99 10.58 -9.00
CA SER A 383 -31.96 9.58 -9.29
C SER A 383 -30.56 10.18 -9.38
N SER A 384 -30.42 11.33 -10.04
CA SER A 384 -29.11 11.80 -10.52
C SER A 384 -28.59 13.06 -9.82
N PHE A 385 -29.45 13.81 -9.13
CA PHE A 385 -29.10 15.10 -8.53
C PHE A 385 -29.54 15.30 -7.07
N HIS A 386 -30.22 14.33 -6.44
CA HIS A 386 -30.78 14.51 -5.10
C HIS A 386 -29.75 14.98 -4.05
N LYS A 387 -28.51 14.47 -4.11
CA LYS A 387 -27.41 14.84 -3.19
C LYS A 387 -26.94 16.29 -3.35
N TYR A 388 -27.17 16.87 -4.52
CA TYR A 388 -26.63 18.16 -4.94
C TYR A 388 -27.72 19.25 -5.03
N LEU A 389 -28.94 18.93 -4.60
CA LEU A 389 -30.09 19.80 -4.66
C LEU A 389 -30.00 20.92 -3.61
N VAL A 390 -30.20 22.17 -4.03
CA VAL A 390 -30.21 23.35 -3.16
C VAL A 390 -31.64 23.75 -2.80
N SER A 391 -32.50 23.90 -3.82
CA SER A 391 -33.93 24.16 -3.63
C SER A 391 -34.78 23.49 -4.70
N LYS A 392 -36.02 23.16 -4.32
CA LYS A 392 -37.01 22.47 -5.16
C LYS A 392 -38.36 23.15 -4.95
N GLN A 393 -38.91 23.70 -6.03
CA GLN A 393 -40.22 24.32 -6.05
C GLN A 393 -41.19 23.42 -6.82
N LEU A 394 -42.03 22.69 -6.08
CA LEU A 394 -42.92 21.66 -6.64
C LEU A 394 -44.00 22.24 -7.55
N ASN A 395 -44.47 23.46 -7.29
CA ASN A 395 -45.58 24.07 -8.03
C ASN A 395 -45.20 24.46 -9.47
N THR A 396 -43.93 24.81 -9.68
CA THR A 396 -43.39 25.27 -10.97
C THR A 396 -42.40 24.28 -11.57
N GLU A 397 -42.26 23.09 -10.96
CA GLU A 397 -41.25 22.07 -11.28
C GLU A 397 -39.86 22.67 -11.55
N SER A 398 -39.46 23.61 -10.69
CA SER A 398 -38.19 24.31 -10.77
C SER A 398 -37.21 23.77 -9.73
N TYR A 399 -36.03 23.38 -10.17
CA TYR A 399 -34.98 22.80 -9.34
C TYR A 399 -33.69 23.59 -9.48
N LYS A 400 -33.00 23.83 -8.35
CA LYS A 400 -31.67 24.44 -8.31
C LYS A 400 -30.68 23.41 -7.80
N VAL A 401 -29.69 23.08 -8.61
CA VAL A 401 -28.67 22.07 -8.31
C VAL A 401 -27.29 22.74 -8.36
N LEU A 402 -26.44 22.44 -7.38
CA LEU A 402 -25.07 22.94 -7.34
C LEU A 402 -24.11 21.76 -7.18
N LEU A 403 -23.29 21.56 -8.22
CA LEU A 403 -22.21 20.59 -8.20
C LEU A 403 -20.94 21.32 -7.81
N PHE A 404 -20.37 20.95 -6.67
CA PHE A 404 -19.05 21.42 -6.27
C PHE A 404 -18.01 20.44 -6.80
N LEU A 405 -16.97 20.98 -7.42
CA LEU A 405 -15.87 20.23 -8.03
C LEU A 405 -14.55 20.75 -7.43
N PRO A 406 -13.82 19.96 -6.63
CA PRO A 406 -12.54 20.41 -6.09
C PRO A 406 -11.55 20.79 -7.20
N PRO A 407 -10.64 21.76 -6.96
CA PRO A 407 -10.42 22.43 -5.68
C PRO A 407 -11.43 23.54 -5.37
N GLN A 408 -11.91 24.30 -6.38
CA GLN A 408 -12.85 25.43 -6.20
C GLN A 408 -13.68 25.70 -7.47
N PHE A 409 -14.08 24.65 -8.20
CA PHE A 409 -14.90 24.80 -9.40
C PHE A 409 -16.37 24.54 -9.12
N TYR A 410 -17.23 25.19 -9.91
CA TYR A 410 -18.67 25.16 -9.72
C TYR A 410 -19.41 24.88 -11.03
N VAL A 411 -20.43 24.04 -10.95
CA VAL A 411 -21.44 23.89 -11.99
C VAL A 411 -22.80 24.08 -11.35
N LEU A 412 -23.45 25.20 -11.64
CA LEU A 412 -24.78 25.53 -11.14
C LEU A 412 -25.80 25.28 -12.25
N LEU A 413 -26.89 24.60 -11.88
CA LEU A 413 -27.97 24.25 -12.79
C LEU A 413 -29.28 24.87 -12.28
N LYS A 414 -30.00 25.56 -13.15
CA LYS A 414 -31.42 25.88 -12.97
C LYS A 414 -32.20 25.05 -13.96
N ILE A 415 -32.95 24.10 -13.44
CA ILE A 415 -33.71 23.14 -14.22
C ILE A 415 -35.18 23.51 -14.08
N LYS A 416 -35.88 23.68 -15.20
CA LYS A 416 -37.30 24.04 -15.24
C LYS A 416 -38.01 23.20 -16.27
N ASN A 417 -39.18 22.69 -15.89
CA ASN A 417 -40.10 22.11 -16.86
C ASN A 417 -40.84 23.21 -17.64
N SER A 418 -40.99 23.03 -18.94
CA SER A 418 -41.87 23.82 -19.81
C SER A 418 -42.85 22.86 -20.50
N GLU A 419 -43.88 23.37 -21.18
CA GLU A 419 -45.02 22.57 -21.65
C GLU A 419 -44.62 21.29 -22.42
N ASP A 420 -43.62 21.37 -23.31
CA ASP A 420 -43.16 20.22 -24.13
C ASP A 420 -41.69 19.83 -23.90
N ALA A 421 -40.92 20.57 -23.09
CA ALA A 421 -39.49 20.34 -22.91
C ALA A 421 -38.96 20.83 -21.56
N ALA A 422 -37.95 20.13 -21.03
CA ALA A 422 -37.19 20.61 -19.89
C ALA A 422 -36.01 21.45 -20.36
N SER A 423 -35.79 22.58 -19.68
CA SER A 423 -34.64 23.44 -19.90
C SER A 423 -33.70 23.40 -18.70
N VAL A 424 -32.40 23.27 -18.98
CA VAL A 424 -31.31 23.29 -18.01
C VAL A 424 -30.43 24.48 -18.35
N SER A 425 -30.58 25.56 -17.58
CA SER A 425 -29.62 26.66 -17.63
C SER A 425 -28.40 26.29 -16.79
N ILE A 426 -27.23 26.31 -17.40
CA ILE A 426 -25.95 25.93 -16.80
C ILE A 426 -25.09 27.18 -16.68
N ILE A 427 -24.46 27.36 -15.53
CA ILE A 427 -23.38 28.33 -15.35
C ILE A 427 -22.21 27.67 -14.64
N THR A 428 -21.01 27.92 -15.14
CA THR A 428 -19.77 27.41 -14.58
C THR A 428 -18.69 28.48 -14.61
N ASP A 429 -17.74 28.39 -13.72
CA ASP A 429 -16.53 29.21 -13.65
C ASP A 429 -15.40 28.70 -14.58
N ASN A 430 -15.58 27.54 -15.20
CA ASN A 430 -14.63 26.97 -16.15
C ASN A 430 -15.36 26.38 -17.37
N TRP A 431 -15.32 27.11 -18.48
CA TRP A 431 -15.96 26.71 -19.74
C TRP A 431 -15.55 25.32 -20.25
N LYS A 432 -14.36 24.82 -19.89
CA LYS A 432 -13.89 23.48 -20.29
C LYS A 432 -14.70 22.35 -19.64
N LEU A 433 -15.50 22.64 -18.62
CA LEU A 433 -16.41 21.69 -17.99
C LEU A 433 -17.70 21.48 -18.78
N LEU A 434 -18.06 22.42 -19.68
CA LEU A 434 -19.31 22.38 -20.44
C LEU A 434 -19.50 21.09 -21.27
N PRO A 435 -18.48 20.58 -22.00
CA PRO A 435 -18.65 19.32 -22.74
C PRO A 435 -18.94 18.13 -21.82
N PHE A 436 -18.31 18.07 -20.64
CA PHE A 436 -18.48 16.97 -19.70
C PHE A 436 -19.86 17.00 -19.04
N ILE A 437 -20.31 18.18 -18.59
CA ILE A 437 -21.66 18.30 -18.01
C ILE A 437 -22.76 18.07 -19.07
N ASN A 438 -22.58 18.55 -20.30
CA ASN A 438 -23.53 18.30 -21.38
C ASN A 438 -23.60 16.81 -21.70
N SER A 439 -22.46 16.12 -21.77
CA SER A 439 -22.42 14.67 -21.97
C SER A 439 -23.06 13.90 -20.80
N TYR A 440 -22.88 14.37 -19.56
CA TYR A 440 -23.50 13.76 -18.40
C TYR A 440 -25.03 13.93 -18.42
N ILE A 441 -25.52 15.16 -18.62
CA ILE A 441 -26.95 15.46 -18.70
C ILE A 441 -27.57 14.63 -19.83
N LYS A 442 -26.95 14.61 -21.01
CA LYS A 442 -27.39 13.77 -22.13
C LYS A 442 -27.46 12.29 -21.74
N CYS A 443 -26.44 11.76 -21.07
CA CYS A 443 -26.44 10.35 -20.65
C CYS A 443 -27.60 10.03 -19.71
N ILE A 444 -27.87 10.85 -18.69
CA ILE A 444 -28.95 10.60 -17.73
C ILE A 444 -30.35 10.84 -18.33
N THR A 445 -30.47 11.62 -19.41
CA THR A 445 -31.72 11.83 -20.15
C THR A 445 -31.96 10.76 -21.22
N ASP A 446 -30.89 10.28 -21.88
CA ASP A 446 -30.94 9.30 -22.99
C ASP A 446 -31.01 7.84 -22.50
N TYR A 447 -30.60 7.54 -21.26
CA TYR A 447 -30.79 6.22 -20.59
C TYR A 447 -32.28 5.82 -20.40
N SER A 448 -33.19 6.52 -21.08
CA SER A 448 -34.61 6.28 -21.23
C SER A 448 -34.97 5.39 -22.43
N ALA A 449 -34.06 5.11 -23.38
CA ALA A 449 -34.38 4.28 -24.56
C ALA A 449 -34.05 2.77 -24.44
N ASP A 450 -33.09 2.36 -23.61
CA ASP A 450 -32.49 1.01 -23.67
C ASP A 450 -32.96 0.00 -22.59
N ARG A 451 -34.15 0.19 -21.99
CA ARG A 451 -34.74 -0.81 -21.06
C ARG A 451 -35.73 -1.79 -21.70
N THR A 452 -35.78 -1.84 -23.03
CA THR A 452 -36.51 -2.85 -23.79
C THR A 452 -35.58 -3.58 -24.74
N GLN A 453 -34.74 -4.44 -24.18
CA GLN A 453 -34.39 -5.74 -24.77
C GLN A 453 -33.71 -6.66 -23.76
#